data_AF-A0A1X0MRY5-F1
#
_entry.id   AF-A0A1X0MRY5-F1
#
_cell.length_a   1.000
_cell.length_b   1.000
_cell.length_c   1.000
_cell.angle_alpha   90.00
_cell.angle_beta   90.00
_cell.angle_gamma   90.00
#
_symmetry.space_group_name_H-M   'P 1'
#
loop_
_entity.id
_entity.type
_entity.pdbx_description
1 polymer ?
#
loop_
_entity_poly.entity_id
_entity_poly.type
_entity_poly.pdbx_seq_one_letter_code
_entity_poly.pdbx_strand_id
1 'polypeptide(L)'
;MPTVMLLQNPPPEFIRSQIQQMVVDYVTDISLVAIAPSNPLYNLYQYGVGYEVHLYLNAMDGSGSMAVELIVALDDENPETVLGFLLYLPVQNDPYACAVAYMAVRESHRGQGIARSMLDKMVSRYPHAELYCVVDKVPYFESLGFQVLGARGPHVIMNTRDHGTQGLLAVMDIAPIYRSVEVRQIHAYLLKQHGDK
;
A
#
# COMPACT_ATOMS: atom_id res chain seq x y z
N MET A 1 20.06 8.61 -8.65
CA MET A 1 19.53 7.38 -8.02
C MET A 1 18.70 7.83 -6.84
N PRO A 2 17.37 7.66 -6.87
CA PRO A 2 16.47 8.37 -5.97
C PRO A 2 16.85 8.21 -4.51
N THR A 3 16.68 9.27 -3.75
CA THR A 3 16.95 9.30 -2.32
C THR A 3 15.83 8.56 -1.58
N VAL A 4 16.16 7.40 -0.99
CA VAL A 4 15.19 6.57 -0.26
C VAL A 4 15.24 6.86 1.24
N MET A 5 14.17 7.45 1.76
CA MET A 5 14.05 7.89 3.15
C MET A 5 13.05 7.06 3.92
N LEU A 6 13.37 6.75 5.17
CA LEU A 6 12.43 6.19 6.15
C LEU A 6 11.80 7.33 6.94
N LEU A 7 10.48 7.28 7.08
CA LEU A 7 9.69 8.14 7.92
C LEU A 7 9.01 7.28 9.00
N GLN A 8 9.26 7.63 10.26
CA GLN A 8 8.65 7.00 11.43
C GLN A 8 7.60 7.91 12.10
N ASN A 9 7.37 9.09 11.53
CA ASN A 9 6.35 10.05 11.92
C ASN A 9 5.55 10.42 10.66
N PRO A 10 4.35 11.00 10.81
CA PRO A 10 3.53 11.37 9.68
C PRO A 10 4.30 12.25 8.68
N PRO A 11 4.20 11.98 7.36
CA PRO A 11 4.94 12.75 6.36
C PRO A 11 4.44 14.20 6.29
N PRO A 12 5.30 15.15 5.88
CA PRO A 12 4.88 16.50 5.50
C PRO A 12 3.77 16.50 4.44
N GLU A 13 2.98 17.57 4.39
CA GLU A 13 1.80 17.64 3.53
C GLU A 13 2.10 17.42 2.04
N PHE A 14 3.22 17.95 1.54
CA PHE A 14 3.60 17.78 0.12
C PHE A 14 3.88 16.32 -0.26
N ILE A 15 4.43 15.51 0.66
CA ILE A 15 4.63 14.07 0.46
C ILE A 15 3.28 13.36 0.57
N ARG A 16 2.49 13.70 1.59
CA ARG A 16 1.17 13.12 1.84
C ARG A 16 0.24 13.27 0.62
N SER A 17 0.15 14.48 0.07
CA SER A 17 -0.69 14.77 -1.10
C SER A 17 -0.26 13.97 -2.34
N GLN A 18 1.05 13.82 -2.56
CA GLN A 18 1.55 13.03 -3.68
C GLN A 18 1.30 11.53 -3.50
N ILE A 19 1.46 10.99 -2.29
CA ILE A 19 1.10 9.60 -1.99
C ILE A 19 -0.38 9.36 -2.25
N GLN A 20 -1.25 10.26 -1.78
CA GLN A 20 -2.70 10.18 -2.02
C GLN A 20 -3.03 10.18 -3.51
N GLN A 21 -2.40 11.07 -4.30
CA GLN A 21 -2.57 11.08 -5.75
C GLN A 21 -2.15 9.75 -6.39
N MET A 22 -0.98 9.22 -6.02
CA MET A 22 -0.50 7.92 -6.52
C MET A 22 -1.45 6.77 -6.15
N VAL A 23 -2.06 6.80 -4.96
CA VAL A 23 -3.04 5.78 -4.54
C VAL A 23 -4.29 5.83 -5.41
N VAL A 24 -4.80 7.02 -5.70
CA VAL A 24 -5.97 7.20 -6.58
C VAL A 24 -5.65 6.73 -8.00
N ASP A 25 -4.49 7.11 -8.53
CA ASP A 25 -4.07 6.80 -9.90
C ASP A 25 -3.81 5.30 -10.10
N TYR A 26 -3.32 4.61 -9.06
CA TYR A 26 -2.86 3.22 -9.15
C TYR A 26 -3.73 2.23 -8.37
N VAL A 27 -4.97 2.57 -8.02
CA VAL A 27 -5.84 1.72 -7.19
C VAL A 27 -6.01 0.30 -7.75
N THR A 28 -6.07 0.13 -9.07
CA THR A 28 -6.17 -1.19 -9.71
C THR A 28 -4.98 -2.09 -9.38
N ASP A 29 -3.77 -1.50 -9.33
CA ASP A 29 -2.52 -2.22 -9.10
C ASP A 29 -2.32 -2.55 -7.61
N ILE A 30 -2.77 -1.68 -6.71
CA ILE A 30 -2.40 -1.73 -5.27
C ILE A 30 -3.54 -2.16 -4.34
N SER A 31 -4.80 -2.18 -4.81
CA SER A 31 -5.95 -2.59 -3.99
C SER A 31 -5.99 -4.10 -3.77
N LEU A 32 -6.39 -4.51 -2.56
CA LEU A 32 -6.66 -5.92 -2.20
C LEU A 32 -7.85 -6.56 -2.92
N VAL A 33 -8.62 -5.78 -3.70
CA VAL A 33 -9.78 -6.27 -4.46
C VAL A 33 -9.49 -6.37 -5.96
N ALA A 34 -8.33 -5.89 -6.43
CA ALA A 34 -7.93 -5.89 -7.84
C ALA A 34 -9.03 -5.34 -8.78
N ILE A 35 -9.59 -4.17 -8.44
CA ILE A 35 -10.72 -3.59 -9.17
C ILE A 35 -10.30 -2.95 -10.49
N ALA A 36 -10.95 -3.36 -11.59
CA ALA A 36 -10.72 -2.79 -12.91
C ALA A 36 -11.42 -1.42 -13.08
N PRO A 37 -10.86 -0.48 -13.87
CA PRO A 37 -11.48 0.83 -14.13
C PRO A 37 -12.87 0.77 -14.76
N SER A 38 -13.20 -0.32 -15.46
CA SER A 38 -14.52 -0.54 -16.05
C SER A 38 -15.59 -0.93 -15.04
N ASN A 39 -15.22 -1.18 -13.79
CA ASN A 39 -16.18 -1.56 -12.75
C ASN A 39 -17.00 -0.32 -12.33
N PRO A 40 -18.34 -0.37 -12.29
CA PRO A 40 -19.17 0.75 -11.86
C PRO A 40 -18.86 1.28 -10.46
N LEU A 41 -18.28 0.45 -9.59
CA LEU A 41 -17.88 0.83 -8.23
C LEU A 41 -16.44 1.37 -8.14
N TYR A 42 -15.73 1.54 -9.26
CA TYR A 42 -14.31 1.93 -9.26
C TYR A 42 -14.03 3.18 -8.42
N ASN A 43 -14.83 4.24 -8.60
CA ASN A 43 -14.68 5.49 -7.85
C ASN A 43 -14.92 5.32 -6.34
N LEU A 44 -15.80 4.38 -5.95
CA LEU A 44 -16.05 4.04 -4.56
C LEU A 44 -14.79 3.43 -3.92
N TYR A 45 -14.12 2.53 -4.64
CA TYR A 45 -12.88 1.90 -4.18
C TYR A 45 -11.68 2.85 -4.23
N GLN A 46 -11.59 3.75 -5.21
CA GLN A 46 -10.60 4.83 -5.20
C GLN A 46 -10.70 5.66 -3.93
N TYR A 47 -11.92 6.08 -3.55
CA TYR A 47 -12.16 6.80 -2.31
C TYR A 47 -11.79 5.94 -1.08
N GLY A 48 -12.28 4.69 -1.04
CA GLY A 48 -12.06 3.78 0.09
C GLY A 48 -10.57 3.52 0.37
N VAL A 49 -9.80 3.18 -0.66
CA VAL A 49 -8.36 2.90 -0.55
C VAL A 49 -7.58 4.19 -0.26
N GLY A 50 -7.92 5.31 -0.90
CA GLY A 50 -7.30 6.61 -0.58
C GLY A 50 -7.49 6.99 0.90
N TYR A 51 -8.71 6.84 1.40
CA TYR A 51 -9.02 7.13 2.80
C TYR A 51 -8.36 6.14 3.76
N GLU A 52 -8.28 4.86 3.42
CA GLU A 52 -7.52 3.88 4.21
C GLU A 52 -6.04 4.28 4.33
N VAL A 53 -5.39 4.63 3.22
CA VAL A 53 -3.99 5.12 3.25
C VAL A 53 -3.89 6.41 4.06
N HIS A 54 -4.87 7.30 3.98
CA HIS A 54 -4.89 8.52 4.81
C HIS A 54 -4.89 8.18 6.30
N LEU A 55 -5.70 7.19 6.72
CA LEU A 55 -5.75 6.73 8.10
C LEU A 55 -4.44 6.08 8.55
N TYR A 56 -3.79 5.28 7.70
CA TYR A 56 -2.46 4.73 8.01
C TYR A 56 -1.43 5.84 8.21
N LEU A 57 -1.39 6.84 7.33
CA LEU A 57 -0.46 7.98 7.45
C LEU A 57 -0.71 8.82 8.70
N ASN A 58 -1.95 8.92 9.18
CA ASN A 58 -2.27 9.58 10.45
C ASN A 58 -1.80 8.75 11.64
N ALA A 59 -2.01 7.43 11.60
CA ALA A 59 -1.63 6.52 12.69
C ALA A 59 -0.11 6.46 12.96
N MET A 60 0.72 6.97 12.05
CA MET A 60 2.15 7.15 12.25
C MET A 60 2.50 8.12 13.40
N ASP A 61 1.55 8.90 13.91
CA ASP A 61 1.75 9.80 15.05
C ASP A 61 1.93 9.08 16.40
N GLY A 62 1.76 7.75 16.42
CA GLY A 62 1.91 6.92 17.61
C GLY A 62 0.74 7.00 18.59
N SER A 63 -0.36 7.65 18.22
CA SER A 63 -1.57 7.77 19.07
C SER A 63 -2.37 6.47 19.15
N GLY A 64 -2.18 5.55 18.20
CA GLY A 64 -2.88 4.28 18.11
C GLY A 64 -2.08 3.07 18.60
N SER A 65 -2.73 1.90 18.61
CA SER A 65 -2.11 0.60 18.94
C SER A 65 -1.40 -0.08 17.75
N MET A 66 -1.38 0.58 16.59
CA MET A 66 -0.83 0.05 15.35
C MET A 66 0.44 0.81 14.98
N ALA A 67 1.54 0.09 14.78
CA ALA A 67 2.76 0.65 14.23
C ALA A 67 2.65 0.74 12.70
N VAL A 68 2.90 1.93 12.15
CA VAL A 68 2.95 2.17 10.71
C VAL A 68 4.27 2.83 10.40
N GLU A 69 4.99 2.30 9.42
CA GLU A 69 6.21 2.91 8.90
C GLU A 69 6.08 3.18 7.41
N LEU A 70 6.77 4.22 6.94
CA LEU A 70 6.71 4.67 5.55
C LEU A 70 8.12 4.83 5.01
N ILE A 71 8.40 4.21 3.87
CA ILE A 71 9.56 4.53 3.05
C ILE A 71 9.10 5.34 1.84
N VAL A 72 9.83 6.40 1.51
CA VAL A 72 9.57 7.24 0.34
C VAL A 72 10.83 7.30 -0.52
N ALA A 73 10.67 7.19 -1.83
CA ALA A 73 11.70 7.49 -2.80
C ALA A 73 11.46 8.89 -3.37
N LEU A 74 12.41 9.80 -3.15
CA LEU A 74 12.38 11.17 -3.65
C LEU A 74 13.28 11.32 -4.86
N ASP A 75 12.93 12.23 -5.75
CA ASP A 75 13.79 12.61 -6.88
C ASP A 75 15.04 13.35 -6.36
N ASP A 76 16.22 13.05 -6.93
CA ASP A 76 17.47 13.66 -6.47
C ASP A 76 17.65 15.08 -6.99
N GLU A 77 17.11 15.39 -8.18
CA GLU A 77 17.19 16.70 -8.80
C GLU A 77 16.10 17.62 -8.21
N ASN A 78 14.96 17.06 -7.84
CA ASN A 78 13.87 17.76 -7.17
C ASN A 78 13.34 16.98 -5.94
N PRO A 79 13.95 17.13 -4.75
CA PRO A 79 13.56 16.41 -3.53
C PRO A 79 12.12 16.62 -3.05
N GLU A 80 11.39 17.58 -3.59
CA GLU A 80 9.95 17.74 -3.31
C GLU A 80 9.09 16.71 -4.08
N THR A 81 9.67 15.95 -5.00
CA THR A 81 8.98 15.03 -5.88
C THR A 81 9.04 13.60 -5.37
N VAL A 82 7.87 13.00 -5.09
CA VAL A 82 7.75 11.59 -4.67
C VAL A 82 7.70 10.67 -5.88
N LEU A 83 8.75 9.89 -6.08
CA LEU A 83 8.86 8.88 -7.16
C LEU A 83 8.29 7.52 -6.77
N GLY A 84 8.21 7.24 -5.47
CA GLY A 84 7.66 5.99 -4.96
C GLY A 84 7.39 6.05 -3.46
N PHE A 85 6.50 5.18 -3.00
CA PHE A 85 6.28 4.97 -1.57
C PHE A 85 6.09 3.49 -1.26
N LEU A 86 6.40 3.11 -0.02
CA LEU A 86 6.20 1.80 0.56
C LEU A 86 5.73 1.98 2.00
N LEU A 87 4.45 1.70 2.22
CA LEU A 87 3.78 1.72 3.53
C LEU A 87 3.70 0.30 4.05
N TYR A 88 4.21 0.08 5.27
CA TYR A 88 4.30 -1.25 5.85
C TYR A 88 4.06 -1.23 7.36
N LEU A 89 3.72 -2.41 7.87
CA LEU A 89 3.23 -2.62 9.22
C LEU A 89 4.18 -3.60 9.92
N PRO A 90 5.01 -3.14 10.88
CA PRO A 90 5.76 -4.04 11.76
C PRO A 90 4.83 -4.96 12.53
N VAL A 91 5.23 -6.22 12.70
CA VAL A 91 4.43 -7.25 13.37
C VAL A 91 4.62 -7.15 14.88
N GLN A 92 3.52 -7.16 15.64
CA GLN A 92 3.59 -7.22 17.09
C GLN A 92 4.06 -8.59 17.55
N ASN A 93 4.93 -8.63 18.56
CA ASN A 93 5.55 -9.85 19.08
C ASN A 93 6.48 -10.59 18.10
N ASP A 94 6.85 -9.94 16.98
CA ASP A 94 7.91 -10.41 16.08
C ASP A 94 8.73 -9.23 15.55
N PRO A 95 9.86 -8.88 16.21
CA PRO A 95 10.64 -7.69 15.86
C PRO A 95 11.33 -7.76 14.50
N TYR A 96 11.37 -8.95 13.87
CA TYR A 96 12.00 -9.15 12.58
C TYR A 96 11.00 -9.22 11.43
N ALA A 97 9.70 -9.18 11.73
CA ALA A 97 8.64 -9.33 10.75
C ALA A 97 7.87 -8.03 10.45
N CYS A 98 7.49 -7.87 9.19
CA CYS A 98 6.59 -6.82 8.74
C CYS A 98 5.71 -7.30 7.57
N ALA A 99 4.60 -6.60 7.34
CA ALA A 99 3.81 -6.77 6.13
C ALA A 99 3.73 -5.48 5.32
N VAL A 100 3.90 -5.57 4.00
CA VAL A 100 3.65 -4.45 3.08
C VAL A 100 2.14 -4.26 2.97
N ALA A 101 1.65 -3.07 3.33
CA ALA A 101 0.25 -2.71 3.16
C ALA A 101 0.00 -2.09 1.79
N TYR A 102 0.84 -1.12 1.38
CA TYR A 102 0.73 -0.44 0.09
C TYR A 102 2.11 -0.08 -0.46
N MET A 103 2.32 -0.27 -1.76
CA MET A 103 3.53 0.17 -2.44
C MET A 103 3.20 0.61 -3.86
N ALA A 104 3.75 1.75 -4.27
CA ALA A 104 3.67 2.19 -5.65
C ALA A 104 4.94 2.93 -6.10
N VAL A 105 5.21 2.86 -7.39
CA VAL A 105 6.22 3.67 -8.07
C VAL A 105 5.52 4.43 -9.18
N ARG A 106 5.84 5.73 -9.28
CA ARG A 106 5.33 6.63 -10.31
C ARG A 106 5.55 6.01 -11.67
N GLU A 107 4.51 5.99 -12.49
CA GLU A 107 4.48 5.24 -13.75
C GLU A 107 5.66 5.56 -14.67
N SER A 108 5.98 6.83 -14.84
CA SER A 108 7.11 7.31 -15.64
C SER A 108 8.50 6.88 -15.14
N HIS A 109 8.59 6.32 -13.92
CA HIS A 109 9.83 5.92 -13.26
C HIS A 109 9.86 4.42 -12.92
N ARG A 110 8.88 3.64 -13.40
CA ARG A 110 8.88 2.18 -13.26
C ARG A 110 10.06 1.57 -14.05
N GLY A 111 10.56 0.43 -13.59
CA GLY A 111 11.71 -0.26 -14.23
C GLY A 111 13.09 0.32 -13.90
N GLN A 112 13.18 1.38 -13.10
CA GLN A 112 14.44 2.03 -12.73
C GLN A 112 15.00 1.58 -11.36
N GLY A 113 14.53 0.44 -10.84
CA GLY A 113 15.00 -0.11 -9.56
C GLY A 113 14.43 0.56 -8.30
N ILE A 114 13.53 1.55 -8.42
CA ILE A 114 12.99 2.31 -7.26
C ILE A 114 12.30 1.40 -6.23
N ALA A 115 11.41 0.52 -6.69
CA ALA A 115 10.73 -0.42 -5.79
C ALA A 115 11.70 -1.41 -5.12
N ARG A 116 12.75 -1.86 -5.83
CA ARG A 116 13.83 -2.67 -5.26
C ARG A 116 14.53 -1.90 -4.14
N SER A 117 14.93 -0.65 -4.36
CA SER A 117 15.60 0.17 -3.34
C SER A 117 14.75 0.39 -2.10
N MET A 118 13.43 0.58 -2.26
CA MET A 118 12.50 0.70 -1.12
C MET A 118 12.36 -0.62 -0.35
N LEU A 119 12.21 -1.74 -1.05
CA LEU A 119 12.10 -3.07 -0.45
C LEU A 119 13.40 -3.51 0.23
N ASP A 120 14.56 -3.28 -0.37
CA ASP A 120 15.86 -3.58 0.25
C ASP A 120 16.02 -2.81 1.56
N LYS A 121 15.62 -1.53 1.59
CA LYS A 121 15.63 -0.72 2.81
C LYS A 121 14.69 -1.29 3.87
N MET A 122 13.49 -1.72 3.50
CA MET A 122 12.54 -2.37 4.42
C MET A 122 13.09 -3.70 4.96
N VAL A 123 13.55 -4.60 4.08
CA VAL A 123 14.04 -5.94 4.43
C VAL A 123 15.33 -5.88 5.26
N SER A 124 16.14 -4.83 5.08
CA SER A 124 17.31 -4.61 5.95
C SER A 124 16.94 -4.40 7.43
N ARG A 125 15.70 -3.95 7.71
CA ARG A 125 15.13 -3.80 9.04
C ARG A 125 14.33 -5.04 9.46
N TYR A 126 13.55 -5.59 8.53
CA TYR A 126 12.65 -6.71 8.75
C TYR A 126 12.94 -7.86 7.78
N PRO A 127 13.85 -8.78 8.15
CA PRO A 127 14.21 -9.92 7.29
C PRO A 127 13.06 -10.90 7.01
N HIS A 128 11.93 -10.79 7.72
CA HIS A 128 10.71 -11.57 7.51
C HIS A 128 9.59 -10.67 6.98
N ALA A 129 9.53 -10.47 5.67
CA ALA A 129 8.55 -9.60 5.05
C ALA A 129 7.46 -10.40 4.32
N GLU A 130 6.20 -10.03 4.54
CA GLU A 130 5.05 -10.52 3.79
C GLU A 130 4.48 -9.43 2.87
N LEU A 131 4.01 -9.79 1.68
CA LEU A 131 3.21 -8.93 0.83
C LEU A 131 2.16 -9.72 0.05
N TYR A 132 1.15 -9.00 -0.42
CA TYR A 132 0.09 -9.53 -1.27
C TYR A 132 0.24 -8.89 -2.65
N CYS A 133 0.22 -9.68 -3.71
CA CYS A 133 0.30 -9.15 -5.08
C CYS A 133 -0.61 -9.92 -6.04
N VAL A 134 -0.98 -9.30 -7.15
CA VAL A 134 -1.62 -10.03 -8.26
C VAL A 134 -0.61 -10.99 -8.92
N VAL A 135 -1.10 -12.03 -9.58
CA VAL A 135 -0.28 -13.12 -10.17
C VAL A 135 0.81 -12.57 -11.10
N ASP A 136 0.50 -11.56 -11.90
CA ASP A 136 1.44 -10.96 -12.87
C ASP A 136 2.67 -10.30 -12.22
N LYS A 137 2.63 -10.03 -10.90
CA LYS A 137 3.75 -9.46 -10.16
C LYS A 137 4.61 -10.51 -9.44
N VAL A 138 4.20 -11.78 -9.44
CA VAL A 138 4.96 -12.86 -8.77
C VAL A 138 6.40 -12.94 -9.27
N PRO A 139 6.69 -13.02 -10.58
CA PRO A 139 8.08 -13.13 -11.07
C PRO A 139 8.95 -11.93 -10.66
N TYR A 140 8.34 -10.75 -10.55
CA TYR A 140 9.02 -9.55 -10.09
C TYR A 140 9.44 -9.69 -8.62
N PHE A 141 8.53 -10.10 -7.73
CA PHE A 141 8.85 -10.26 -6.32
C PHE A 141 9.77 -11.47 -6.03
N GLU A 142 9.69 -12.54 -6.82
CA GLU A 142 10.65 -13.64 -6.77
C GLU A 142 12.08 -13.16 -7.06
N SER A 143 12.25 -12.27 -8.05
CA SER A 143 13.56 -11.65 -8.35
C SER A 143 14.12 -10.75 -7.23
N LEU A 144 13.31 -10.48 -6.21
CA LEU A 144 13.64 -9.72 -5.01
C LEU A 144 13.76 -10.59 -3.76
N GLY A 145 13.72 -11.92 -3.90
CA GLY A 145 13.91 -12.87 -2.80
C GLY A 145 12.64 -13.21 -2.02
N PHE A 146 11.47 -12.86 -2.55
CA PHE A 146 10.21 -13.39 -2.03
C PHE A 146 9.89 -14.75 -2.65
N GLN A 147 9.09 -15.55 -1.98
CA GLN A 147 8.57 -16.83 -2.45
C GLN A 147 7.07 -16.92 -2.21
N VAL A 148 6.38 -17.71 -3.03
CA VAL A 148 4.94 -17.96 -2.89
C VAL A 148 4.69 -18.82 -1.64
N LEU A 149 3.84 -18.35 -0.73
CA LEU A 149 3.33 -19.14 0.39
C LEU A 149 1.89 -19.63 0.19
N GLY A 150 1.13 -18.96 -0.68
CA GLY A 150 -0.26 -19.32 -0.94
C GLY A 150 -1.02 -18.25 -1.69
N ALA A 151 -2.34 -18.29 -1.56
CA ALA A 151 -3.23 -17.32 -2.18
C ALA A 151 -4.34 -16.89 -1.21
N ARG A 152 -4.77 -15.63 -1.33
CA ARG A 152 -5.88 -15.05 -0.59
C ARG A 152 -6.72 -14.20 -1.53
N GLY A 153 -7.92 -14.69 -1.86
CA GLY A 153 -8.78 -14.03 -2.85
C GLY A 153 -8.07 -13.91 -4.21
N PRO A 154 -8.02 -12.72 -4.84
CA PRO A 154 -7.31 -12.53 -6.11
C PRO A 154 -5.79 -12.37 -5.96
N HIS A 155 -5.26 -12.39 -4.72
CA HIS A 155 -3.84 -12.13 -4.45
C HIS A 155 -3.06 -13.41 -4.15
N VAL A 156 -1.80 -13.40 -4.54
CA VAL A 156 -0.76 -14.33 -4.12
C VAL A 156 -0.10 -13.77 -2.87
N ILE A 157 0.08 -14.64 -1.87
CA ILE A 157 0.80 -14.34 -0.64
C ILE A 157 2.28 -14.63 -0.92
N MET A 158 3.11 -13.61 -0.82
CA MET A 158 4.55 -13.67 -1.04
C MET A 158 5.29 -13.39 0.26
N ASN A 159 6.37 -14.11 0.55
CA ASN A 159 7.14 -13.92 1.77
C ASN A 159 8.64 -14.10 1.56
N THR A 160 9.50 -13.43 2.32
CA THR A 160 10.97 -13.66 2.28
C THR A 160 11.40 -14.95 3.00
N ARG A 161 10.50 -15.58 3.74
CA ARG A 161 10.65 -16.86 4.45
C ARG A 161 9.70 -17.90 3.86
N ASP A 162 9.93 -19.16 4.19
CA ASP A 162 9.09 -20.31 3.80
C ASP A 162 7.84 -20.49 4.69
N HIS A 163 7.58 -19.54 5.60
CA HIS A 163 6.45 -19.52 6.52
C HIS A 163 6.00 -18.09 6.85
N GLY A 164 4.74 -17.94 7.26
CA GLY A 164 4.23 -16.71 7.83
C GLY A 164 4.69 -16.51 9.28
N THR A 165 4.75 -15.27 9.73
CA THR A 165 5.03 -14.94 11.14
C THR A 165 3.94 -15.51 12.06
N GLN A 166 4.30 -15.82 13.31
CA GLN A 166 3.35 -16.17 14.38
C GLN A 166 2.92 -14.95 15.21
N GLY A 167 3.46 -13.77 14.90
CA GLY A 167 3.09 -12.52 15.55
C GLY A 167 1.73 -11.98 15.10
N LEU A 168 1.34 -10.85 15.69
CA LEU A 168 0.06 -10.20 15.42
C LEU A 168 0.26 -9.00 14.49
N LEU A 169 -0.39 -9.04 13.33
CA LEU A 169 -0.43 -7.92 12.40
C LEU A 169 -1.65 -7.05 12.71
N ALA A 170 -1.43 -5.86 13.26
CA ALA A 170 -2.48 -4.87 13.43
C ALA A 170 -2.78 -4.20 12.08
N VAL A 171 -3.99 -4.42 11.56
CA VAL A 171 -4.46 -3.83 10.30
C VAL A 171 -5.61 -2.85 10.56
N MET A 172 -5.76 -1.86 9.69
CA MET A 172 -6.86 -0.89 9.78
C MET A 172 -8.21 -1.60 9.64
N ASP A 173 -9.16 -1.29 10.53
CA ASP A 173 -10.56 -1.67 10.29
C ASP A 173 -11.15 -0.74 9.22
N ILE A 174 -11.34 -1.27 8.02
CA ILE A 174 -11.89 -0.54 6.87
C ILE A 174 -13.42 -0.55 6.84
N ALA A 175 -14.10 -1.39 7.64
CA ALA A 175 -15.56 -1.48 7.61
C ALA A 175 -16.26 -0.13 7.92
N PRO A 176 -15.77 0.71 8.87
CA PRO A 176 -16.32 2.04 9.12
C PRO A 176 -16.25 2.97 7.90
N ILE A 177 -15.21 2.85 7.06
CA ILE A 177 -15.06 3.64 5.83
C ILE A 177 -16.28 3.42 4.93
N TYR A 178 -16.62 2.15 4.67
CA TYR A 178 -17.74 1.82 3.78
C TYR A 178 -19.12 2.07 4.37
N ARG A 179 -19.20 2.39 5.66
CA ARG A 179 -20.44 2.80 6.36
C ARG A 179 -20.58 4.32 6.48
N SER A 180 -19.57 5.08 6.05
CA SER A 180 -19.56 6.54 6.16
C SER A 180 -20.68 7.17 5.33
N VAL A 181 -20.98 8.44 5.61
CA VAL A 181 -22.01 9.18 4.85
C VAL A 181 -21.53 9.43 3.42
N GLU A 182 -20.25 9.74 3.26
CA GLU A 182 -19.58 10.03 2.00
C GLU A 182 -19.64 8.81 1.07
N VAL A 183 -19.30 7.61 1.56
CA VAL A 183 -19.38 6.39 0.75
C VAL A 183 -20.83 6.09 0.35
N ARG A 184 -21.80 6.30 1.24
CA ARG A 184 -23.22 6.13 0.92
C ARG A 184 -23.69 7.12 -0.14
N GLN A 185 -23.20 8.35 -0.14
CA GLN A 185 -23.49 9.35 -1.16
C GLN A 185 -22.89 8.97 -2.52
N ILE A 186 -21.63 8.51 -2.55
CA ILE A 186 -20.99 8.00 -3.78
C ILE A 186 -21.77 6.80 -4.32
N HIS A 187 -22.14 5.86 -3.47
CA HIS A 187 -22.92 4.69 -3.85
C HIS A 187 -24.30 5.08 -4.43
N ALA A 188 -25.02 5.99 -3.78
CA ALA A 188 -26.32 6.48 -4.28
C ALA A 188 -26.19 7.18 -5.63
N TYR A 189 -25.13 7.97 -5.83
CA TYR A 189 -24.82 8.60 -7.12
C TYR A 189 -24.57 7.57 -8.22
N LEU A 190 -23.74 6.56 -7.94
CA LEU A 190 -23.43 5.48 -8.90
C LEU A 190 -24.66 4.64 -9.24
N LEU A 191 -25.52 4.35 -8.26
CA LEU A 191 -26.79 3.66 -8.48
C LEU A 191 -27.71 4.46 -9.41
N LYS A 192 -27.81 5.78 -9.25
CA LYS A 192 -28.61 6.61 -10.15
C LYS A 192 -28.05 6.63 -11.58
N GLN A 193 -26.72 6.54 -11.73
CA GLN A 193 -26.06 6.59 -13.04
C GLN A 193 -26.11 5.25 -13.79
N HIS A 194 -26.09 4.12 -13.07
CA HIS A 194 -25.90 2.80 -13.65
C HIS A 194 -27.01 1.78 -13.32
N GLY A 195 -27.91 2.10 -12.38
CA GLY A 195 -28.93 1.19 -11.84
C GLY A 195 -30.31 1.29 -12.49
N ASP A 196 -30.58 2.33 -13.28
CA ASP A 196 -31.83 2.43 -14.05
C ASP A 196 -31.69 1.65 -15.37
N LYS A 197 -32.06 0.37 -15.33
CA LYS A 197 -32.46 -0.44 -16.49
C LYS A 197 -33.78 -1.15 -16.19
#